data_AF-A0A2V6X3P0-F1
#
_entry.id   AF-A0A2V6X3P0-F1
#
_cell.length_a   1.000
_cell.length_b   1.000
_cell.length_c   1.000
_cell.angle_alpha   90.00
_cell.angle_beta   90.00
_cell.angle_gamma   90.00
#
_symmetry.space_group_name_H-M   'P 1'
#
loop_
_entity.id
_entity.type
_entity.pdbx_description
1 polymer ?
#
loop_
_entity_poly.entity_id
_entity_poly.type
_entity_poly.pdbx_seq_one_letter_code
_entity_poly.pdbx_strand_id
1 'polypeptide(L)'
;PAGLDIWNQLLGKYPGRYATMKGMNVPPPRYGPALWNQDQPPIMQEGSTDEKLQAHMVATISGDARQSYGLFLGLAADETIRQRLADHLLFLGLIDLQDTVVGRKARNTGHKALRARAVTELADFIGWERAHGVYYIGVPDMAIGPLYYSLYDAACVTVSADLPDAGKQLRQTNQTPLTPAEVEEMIQRLMTADGPTVWSQLTTHLRNGKSLTSLGDTIQIAAAELILRTTVPRNFTDGQHPFDYCNTANYWMRRTPSPYQARVLYLMANFVNDVARSNKLVTSLIEKECAGFSLDDRTPQSLLTELDEAILAYDVPRTTAIADAYLRSGADRKAYQATVAIAACKFQDDPHNQKITHSTFEEYAHNSTHLRDRLLLATVRLLAGWPKMPGERDCYARFMSDWINS
;
A
#
# COMPACT_ATOMS: atom_id res chain seq x y z
N PRO A 1 19.40 -6.03 13.74
CA PRO A 1 18.24 -5.71 12.90
C PRO A 1 18.49 -4.36 12.25
N ALA A 2 18.39 -4.29 10.93
CA ALA A 2 18.71 -3.08 10.19
C ALA A 2 17.48 -2.14 10.29
N GLY A 3 17.57 -1.03 11.04
CA GLY A 3 16.47 -0.07 11.17
C GLY A 3 16.07 0.54 9.81
N LEU A 4 14.78 0.81 9.59
CA LEU A 4 14.28 1.37 8.32
C LEU A 4 14.53 2.88 8.21
N ASP A 5 15.75 3.34 8.44
CA ASP A 5 16.08 4.76 8.50
C ASP A 5 16.63 5.29 7.17
N ILE A 6 15.72 5.69 6.28
CA ILE A 6 16.08 6.25 4.97
C ILE A 6 16.87 7.55 5.14
N TRP A 7 16.55 8.36 6.15
CA TRP A 7 17.20 9.64 6.32
C TRP A 7 18.67 9.47 6.71
N ASN A 8 18.98 8.58 7.65
CA ASN A 8 20.35 8.28 8.01
C ASN A 8 21.12 7.57 6.88
N GLN A 9 20.45 6.84 5.98
CA GLN A 9 21.07 6.40 4.72
C GLN A 9 21.44 7.57 3.82
N LEU A 10 20.52 8.52 3.64
CA LEU A 10 20.74 9.71 2.82
C LEU A 10 21.83 10.64 3.39
N LEU A 11 22.13 10.53 4.69
CA LEU A 11 23.23 11.20 5.38
C LEU A 11 24.54 10.37 5.44
N GLY A 12 24.55 9.15 4.89
CA GLY A 12 25.73 8.28 4.92
C GLY A 12 26.09 7.71 6.30
N LYS A 13 25.17 7.77 7.27
CA LYS A 13 25.34 7.21 8.62
C LYS A 13 24.95 5.74 8.70
N TYR A 14 24.27 5.24 7.68
CA TYR A 14 23.68 3.91 7.63
C TYR A 14 23.90 3.29 6.24
N PRO A 15 24.36 2.04 6.12
CA PRO A 15 24.57 1.39 4.82
C PRO A 15 23.22 1.03 4.20
N GLY A 16 23.08 1.24 2.89
CA GLY A 16 21.86 0.86 2.19
C GLY A 16 21.74 1.53 0.84
N ARG A 17 20.68 1.17 0.12
CA ARG A 17 20.46 1.59 -1.27
C ARG A 17 20.61 3.10 -1.46
N TYR A 18 20.05 3.91 -0.56
CA TYR A 18 20.10 5.37 -0.71
C TYR A 18 21.51 5.94 -0.51
N ALA A 19 22.31 5.35 0.38
CA ALA A 19 23.72 5.69 0.54
C ALA A 19 24.50 5.28 -0.73
N THR A 20 24.30 4.05 -1.22
CA THR A 20 24.94 3.55 -2.45
C THR A 20 24.59 4.37 -3.68
N MET A 21 23.31 4.75 -3.85
CA MET A 21 22.85 5.61 -4.95
C MET A 21 23.49 7.01 -4.93
N LYS A 22 23.91 7.49 -3.76
CA LYS A 22 24.66 8.74 -3.61
C LYS A 22 26.17 8.57 -3.77
N GLY A 23 26.66 7.36 -4.07
CA GLY A 23 28.07 7.03 -4.13
C GLY A 23 28.77 7.08 -2.76
N MET A 24 28.00 7.01 -1.66
CA MET A 24 28.57 7.00 -0.31
C MET A 24 29.14 5.63 0.02
N ASN A 25 30.38 5.60 0.49
CA ASN A 25 31.00 4.37 0.99
C ASN A 25 30.71 4.22 2.49
N VAL A 26 29.58 3.59 2.80
CA VAL A 26 29.23 3.22 4.18
C VAL A 26 29.54 1.74 4.35
N PRO A 27 30.56 1.36 5.14
CA PRO A 27 30.94 -0.04 5.25
C PRO A 27 29.80 -0.87 5.84
N PRO A 28 29.50 -2.05 5.27
CA PRO A 28 28.53 -2.97 5.85
C PRO A 28 29.02 -3.44 7.24
N PRO A 29 28.11 -3.94 8.09
CA PRO A 29 28.52 -4.51 9.36
C PRO A 29 29.43 -5.71 9.13
N ARG A 30 30.44 -5.90 9.99
CA ARG A 30 31.45 -6.96 9.83
C ARG A 30 30.86 -8.37 9.80
N TYR A 31 29.74 -8.59 10.50
CA TYR A 31 29.00 -9.85 10.51
C TYR A 31 27.59 -9.63 11.04
N GLY A 32 26.60 -10.27 10.41
CA GLY A 32 25.21 -10.29 10.86
C GLY A 32 24.50 -8.93 10.89
N PRO A 33 23.24 -8.90 11.38
CA PRO A 33 22.49 -7.66 11.52
C PRO A 33 23.09 -6.78 12.63
N ALA A 34 23.54 -5.57 12.31
CA ALA A 34 23.93 -4.58 13.32
C ALA A 34 22.73 -3.77 13.84
N LEU A 35 22.83 -3.26 15.06
CA LEU A 35 21.97 -2.22 15.60
C LEU A 35 22.56 -0.87 15.20
N TRP A 36 21.77 -0.04 14.53
CA TRP A 36 22.24 1.25 14.01
C TRP A 36 21.61 2.45 14.72
N ASN A 37 20.42 2.25 15.32
CA ASN A 37 19.79 3.19 16.23
C ASN A 37 20.04 2.74 17.66
N GLN A 38 20.22 3.69 18.58
CA GLN A 38 20.30 3.37 20.00
C GLN A 38 18.94 2.84 20.46
N ASP A 39 18.92 1.59 20.92
CA ASP A 39 17.74 1.03 21.59
C ASP A 39 17.57 1.65 22.99
N GLN A 40 16.38 1.56 23.58
CA GLN A 40 16.08 2.26 24.82
C GLN A 40 14.99 1.56 25.66
N PRO A 41 14.95 1.81 26.98
CA PRO A 41 13.88 1.31 27.82
C PRO A 41 12.52 1.96 27.50
N PRO A 42 11.40 1.30 27.86
CA PRO A 42 10.07 1.87 27.72
C PRO A 42 9.89 3.14 28.56
N ILE A 43 9.16 4.11 28.02
CA ILE A 43 8.70 5.29 28.75
C ILE A 43 7.30 5.00 29.28
N MET A 44 7.19 4.87 30.60
CA MET A 44 5.92 4.62 31.27
C MET A 44 5.22 5.95 31.54
N GLN A 45 4.25 6.29 30.70
CA GLN A 45 3.44 7.50 30.87
C GLN A 45 2.20 7.21 31.74
N GLU A 46 1.93 8.10 32.69
CA GLU A 46 0.71 8.10 33.50
C GLU A 46 -0.49 8.69 32.74
N GLY A 47 -1.70 8.45 33.24
CA GLY A 47 -2.95 8.93 32.64
C GLY A 47 -3.77 7.84 31.96
N SER A 48 -4.87 8.27 31.36
CA SER A 48 -5.78 7.43 30.57
C SER A 48 -5.11 6.90 29.29
N THR A 49 -5.65 5.82 28.73
CA THR A 49 -5.17 5.29 27.44
C THR A 49 -5.19 6.36 26.34
N ASP A 50 -6.18 7.24 26.33
CA ASP A 50 -6.32 8.29 25.32
C ASP A 50 -5.21 9.34 25.45
N GLU A 51 -4.87 9.75 26.67
CA GLU A 51 -3.76 10.68 26.94
C GLU A 51 -2.40 10.09 26.54
N LYS A 52 -2.18 8.79 26.81
CA LYS A 52 -0.93 8.11 26.42
C LYS A 52 -0.80 7.98 24.89
N LEU A 53 -1.87 7.58 24.20
CA LEU A 53 -1.89 7.53 22.72
C LEU A 53 -1.73 8.92 22.11
N GLN A 54 -2.34 9.95 22.70
CA GLN A 54 -2.19 11.33 22.26
C GLN A 54 -0.73 11.80 22.38
N ALA A 55 -0.07 11.52 23.50
CA ALA A 55 1.33 11.88 23.68
C ALA A 55 2.26 11.15 22.69
N HIS A 56 2.00 9.88 22.42
CA HIS A 56 2.69 9.12 21.38
C HIS A 56 2.50 9.75 19.98
N MET A 57 1.28 10.15 19.64
CA MET A 57 1.01 10.87 18.38
C MET A 57 1.77 12.20 18.30
N VAL A 58 1.74 13.00 19.36
CA VAL A 58 2.45 14.30 19.40
C VAL A 58 3.94 14.10 19.16
N ALA A 59 4.58 13.15 19.86
CA ALA A 59 5.99 12.83 19.67
C ALA A 59 6.29 12.33 18.25
N THR A 60 5.39 11.56 17.64
CA THR A 60 5.56 11.04 16.28
C THR A 60 5.45 12.14 15.23
N ILE A 61 4.42 12.99 15.34
CA ILE A 61 4.15 14.10 14.40
C ILE A 61 5.21 15.20 14.51
N SER A 62 5.75 15.45 15.71
CA SER A 62 6.83 16.42 15.92
C SER A 62 8.20 15.93 15.44
N GLY A 63 8.32 14.64 15.13
CA GLY A 63 9.57 14.01 14.71
C GLY A 63 10.52 13.67 15.86
N ASP A 64 10.03 13.61 17.10
CA ASP A 64 10.81 13.13 18.24
C ASP A 64 10.82 11.59 18.27
N ALA A 65 11.67 11.02 17.41
CA ALA A 65 11.77 9.56 17.25
C ALA A 65 12.16 8.83 18.54
N ARG A 66 12.93 9.48 19.41
CA ARG A 66 13.32 8.91 20.69
C ARG A 66 12.12 8.86 21.64
N GLN A 67 11.42 9.98 21.83
CA GLN A 67 10.24 10.00 22.68
C GLN A 67 9.14 9.09 22.14
N SER A 68 8.87 9.14 20.82
CA SER A 68 7.87 8.32 20.14
C SER A 68 8.13 6.82 20.37
N TYR A 69 9.34 6.34 20.08
CA TYR A 69 9.66 4.92 20.26
C TYR A 69 9.56 4.47 21.73
N GLY A 70 9.99 5.31 22.68
CA GLY A 70 9.94 4.97 24.11
C GLY A 70 8.51 4.87 24.63
N LEU A 71 7.65 5.81 24.23
CA LEU A 71 6.22 5.77 24.56
C LEU A 71 5.54 4.56 23.92
N PHE A 72 5.87 4.22 22.67
CA PHE A 72 5.37 3.01 22.03
C PHE A 72 5.72 1.76 22.82
N LEU A 73 6.98 1.60 23.23
CA LEU A 73 7.42 0.44 24.02
C LEU A 73 6.66 0.32 25.35
N GLY A 74 6.41 1.44 26.04
CA GLY A 74 5.60 1.47 27.26
C GLY A 74 4.14 1.08 27.01
N LEU A 75 3.55 1.53 25.91
CA LEU A 75 2.19 1.16 25.50
C LEU A 75 2.08 -0.31 25.07
N ALA A 76 3.08 -0.85 24.37
CA ALA A 76 3.08 -2.23 23.86
C ALA A 76 3.21 -3.28 24.98
N ALA A 77 3.81 -2.90 26.12
CA ALA A 77 3.90 -3.74 27.32
C ALA A 77 2.54 -3.96 28.00
N ASP A 78 1.55 -3.09 27.77
CA ASP A 78 0.19 -3.25 28.30
C ASP A 78 -0.70 -4.02 27.32
N GLU A 79 -0.98 -5.28 27.64
CA GLU A 79 -1.78 -6.17 26.79
C GLU A 79 -3.17 -5.60 26.47
N THR A 80 -3.75 -4.84 27.40
CA THR A 80 -5.11 -4.29 27.27
C THR A 80 -5.20 -3.17 26.23
N ILE A 81 -4.05 -2.56 25.88
CA ILE A 81 -3.98 -1.42 24.95
C ILE A 81 -3.51 -1.85 23.56
N ARG A 82 -2.88 -3.02 23.40
CA ARG A 82 -2.24 -3.48 22.15
C ARG A 82 -3.09 -3.30 20.88
N GLN A 83 -4.36 -3.69 20.92
CA GLN A 83 -5.25 -3.51 19.76
C GLN A 83 -5.44 -2.02 19.41
N ARG A 84 -5.65 -1.17 20.42
CA ARG A 84 -5.78 0.29 20.22
C ARG A 84 -4.47 0.91 19.75
N LEU A 85 -3.33 0.41 20.24
CA LEU A 85 -2.01 0.84 19.81
C LEU A 85 -1.73 0.47 18.36
N ALA A 86 -2.11 -0.75 17.92
CA ALA A 86 -1.97 -1.19 16.54
C ALA A 86 -2.79 -0.30 15.59
N ASP A 87 -4.06 -0.06 15.93
CA ASP A 87 -4.97 0.80 15.19
C ASP A 87 -4.44 2.25 15.12
N HIS A 88 -3.84 2.72 16.21
CA HIS A 88 -3.23 4.04 16.30
C HIS A 88 -1.95 4.16 15.45
N LEU A 89 -1.06 3.16 15.48
CA LEU A 89 0.16 3.17 14.69
C LEU A 89 -0.15 3.17 13.18
N LEU A 90 -1.14 2.37 12.76
CA LEU A 90 -1.66 2.38 11.39
C LEU A 90 -2.17 3.77 10.99
N PHE A 91 -2.97 4.40 11.85
CA PHE A 91 -3.49 5.74 11.61
C PHE A 91 -2.36 6.77 11.45
N LEU A 92 -1.35 6.76 12.31
CA LEU A 92 -0.18 7.64 12.19
C LEU A 92 0.54 7.48 10.84
N GLY A 93 0.69 6.24 10.38
CA GLY A 93 1.29 5.95 9.07
C GLY A 93 0.43 6.41 7.89
N LEU A 94 -0.89 6.35 8.02
CA LEU A 94 -1.83 6.78 6.99
C LEU A 94 -1.84 8.31 6.83
N ILE A 95 -1.68 9.07 7.92
CA ILE A 95 -1.75 10.54 7.88
C ILE A 95 -0.43 11.22 7.51
N ASP A 96 0.70 10.51 7.59
CA ASP A 96 2.00 10.97 7.06
C ASP A 96 2.11 10.59 5.58
N LEU A 97 1.46 11.39 4.72
CA LEU A 97 1.44 11.21 3.28
C LEU A 97 1.73 12.53 2.59
N GLN A 98 2.66 12.51 1.64
CA GLN A 98 2.96 13.69 0.84
C GLN A 98 1.77 14.12 -0.03
N ASP A 99 1.61 15.43 -0.16
CA ASP A 99 0.60 16.12 -0.96
C ASP A 99 0.77 15.91 -2.47
N THR A 100 2.01 15.79 -2.97
CA THR A 100 2.27 15.54 -4.39
C THR A 100 3.57 14.78 -4.64
N VAL A 101 3.60 13.86 -5.62
CA VAL A 101 4.78 13.16 -6.14
C VAL A 101 5.52 13.96 -7.21
N VAL A 102 4.86 14.95 -7.81
CA VAL A 102 5.40 15.76 -8.91
C VAL A 102 6.60 16.58 -8.42
N GLY A 103 7.71 16.51 -9.15
CA GLY A 103 8.90 17.34 -8.89
C GLY A 103 9.66 17.00 -7.59
N ARG A 104 9.32 15.89 -6.90
CA ARG A 104 9.97 15.54 -5.62
C ARG A 104 11.06 14.48 -5.77
N LYS A 105 12.23 14.80 -5.20
CA LYS A 105 13.42 13.92 -5.13
C LYS A 105 13.38 12.97 -3.93
N ALA A 106 12.99 13.46 -2.75
CA ALA A 106 12.65 12.64 -1.60
C ALA A 106 11.13 12.46 -1.55
N ARG A 107 10.67 11.24 -1.38
CA ARG A 107 9.25 10.90 -1.43
C ARG A 107 8.88 10.06 -0.21
N ASN A 108 7.86 10.47 0.54
CA ASN A 108 7.08 9.60 1.41
C ASN A 108 5.80 9.18 0.68
N THR A 109 5.91 8.11 -0.12
CA THR A 109 4.82 7.51 -0.90
C THR A 109 4.00 6.50 -0.09
N GLY A 110 3.66 6.85 1.15
CA GLY A 110 2.81 6.02 2.02
C GLY A 110 3.51 4.83 2.67
N HIS A 111 4.85 4.75 2.59
CA HIS A 111 5.62 3.63 3.15
C HIS A 111 5.42 3.43 4.65
N LYS A 112 5.20 4.51 5.41
CA LYS A 112 4.98 4.44 6.85
C LYS A 112 3.70 3.69 7.20
N ALA A 113 2.62 3.87 6.43
CA ALA A 113 1.41 3.06 6.57
C ALA A 113 1.71 1.57 6.38
N LEU A 114 2.45 1.21 5.32
CA LEU A 114 2.79 -0.18 5.02
C LEU A 114 3.65 -0.80 6.11
N ARG A 115 4.63 -0.03 6.62
CA ARG A 115 5.52 -0.46 7.71
C ARG A 115 4.77 -0.60 9.02
N ALA A 116 3.89 0.35 9.35
CA ALA A 116 3.03 0.25 10.53
C ALA A 116 2.18 -1.02 10.50
N ARG A 117 1.58 -1.34 9.34
CA ARG A 117 0.82 -2.59 9.15
C ARG A 117 1.70 -3.82 9.31
N ALA A 118 2.86 -3.86 8.66
CA ALA A 118 3.78 -4.98 8.78
C ALA A 118 4.25 -5.18 10.24
N VAL A 119 4.54 -4.10 10.97
CA VAL A 119 4.92 -4.15 12.39
C VAL A 119 3.83 -4.78 13.24
N THR A 120 2.58 -4.34 13.08
CA THR A 120 1.47 -4.82 13.91
C THR A 120 1.06 -6.25 13.55
N GLU A 121 0.98 -6.60 12.27
CA GLU A 121 0.66 -7.97 11.84
C GLU A 121 1.77 -8.97 12.24
N LEU A 122 3.05 -8.59 12.15
CA LEU A 122 4.14 -9.43 12.64
C LEU A 122 4.08 -9.59 14.16
N ALA A 123 3.76 -8.53 14.90
CA ALA A 123 3.60 -8.60 16.35
C ALA A 123 2.43 -9.51 16.77
N ASP A 124 1.29 -9.43 16.06
CA ASP A 124 0.16 -10.35 16.26
C ASP A 124 0.55 -11.80 15.94
N PHE A 125 1.33 -12.02 14.88
CA PHE A 125 1.73 -13.36 14.43
C PHE A 125 2.76 -14.03 15.36
N ILE A 126 3.83 -13.33 15.75
CA ILE A 126 4.91 -13.91 16.57
C ILE A 126 4.71 -13.72 18.08
N GLY A 127 3.71 -12.94 18.46
CA GLY A 127 3.42 -12.51 19.82
C GLY A 127 4.12 -11.20 20.18
N TRP A 128 3.37 -10.26 20.75
CA TRP A 128 3.83 -8.91 21.08
C TRP A 128 5.04 -8.89 22.03
N GLU A 129 5.12 -9.85 22.95
CA GLU A 129 6.26 -10.03 23.88
C GLU A 129 7.57 -10.39 23.17
N ARG A 130 7.47 -11.03 21.99
CA ARG A 130 8.62 -11.47 21.19
C ARG A 130 8.94 -10.51 20.05
N ALA A 131 8.15 -9.45 19.89
CA ALA A 131 8.20 -8.56 18.75
C ALA A 131 9.10 -7.32 18.95
N HIS A 132 9.89 -7.25 20.03
CA HIS A 132 10.82 -6.14 20.27
C HIS A 132 11.71 -5.82 19.06
N GLY A 133 12.25 -6.86 18.41
CA GLY A 133 13.06 -6.68 17.20
C GLY A 133 12.27 -6.10 16.02
N VAL A 134 10.97 -6.38 15.92
CA VAL A 134 10.07 -5.80 14.91
C VAL A 134 9.79 -4.33 15.23
N TYR A 135 9.51 -4.01 16.50
CA TYR A 135 9.30 -2.62 16.94
C TYR A 135 10.52 -1.76 16.67
N TYR A 136 11.69 -2.25 17.06
CA TYR A 136 12.97 -1.59 16.84
C TYR A 136 13.21 -1.23 15.36
N ILE A 137 12.81 -2.11 14.43
CA ILE A 137 13.00 -1.89 12.99
C ILE A 137 12.06 -0.80 12.45
N GLY A 138 10.78 -0.85 12.83
CA GLY A 138 9.73 -0.10 12.13
C GLY A 138 9.16 1.10 12.88
N VAL A 139 9.09 1.06 14.21
CA VAL A 139 8.44 2.15 14.99
C VAL A 139 9.24 3.45 14.95
N PRO A 140 10.59 3.45 15.12
CA PRO A 140 11.34 4.71 15.04
C PRO A 140 11.16 5.46 13.71
N ASP A 141 11.03 4.74 12.60
CA ASP A 141 10.84 5.32 11.26
C ASP A 141 9.57 6.16 11.16
N MET A 142 8.54 5.87 11.96
CA MET A 142 7.29 6.62 11.98
C MET A 142 7.52 8.10 12.31
N ALA A 143 8.52 8.40 13.13
CA ALA A 143 8.86 9.75 13.57
C ALA A 143 10.10 10.32 12.85
N ILE A 144 10.70 9.60 11.90
CA ILE A 144 11.86 10.09 11.14
C ILE A 144 11.41 10.75 9.84
N GLY A 145 12.07 11.84 9.47
CA GLY A 145 11.72 12.65 8.32
C GLY A 145 12.05 12.00 6.95
N PRO A 146 11.48 12.55 5.87
CA PRO A 146 10.58 13.71 5.85
C PRO A 146 9.16 13.36 6.36
N LEU A 147 8.58 14.28 7.13
CA LEU A 147 7.21 14.19 7.65
C LEU A 147 6.29 15.11 6.85
N TYR A 148 5.16 14.60 6.37
CA TYR A 148 4.21 15.33 5.55
C TYR A 148 2.79 15.23 6.10
N TYR A 149 2.36 16.28 6.82
CA TYR A 149 1.02 16.36 7.40
C TYR A 149 0.14 17.44 6.75
N SER A 150 0.64 18.18 5.75
CA SER A 150 -0.12 19.26 5.09
C SER A 150 -1.36 18.75 4.36
N LEU A 151 -1.28 17.58 3.71
CA LEU A 151 -2.42 16.96 3.06
C LEU A 151 -3.49 16.53 4.09
N TYR A 152 -3.05 15.96 5.21
CA TYR A 152 -3.93 15.56 6.29
C TYR A 152 -4.60 16.76 6.97
N ASP A 153 -3.87 17.85 7.18
CA ASP A 153 -4.40 19.12 7.69
C ASP A 153 -5.49 19.67 6.75
N ALA A 154 -5.21 19.75 5.44
CA ALA A 154 -6.20 20.17 4.45
C ALA A 154 -7.46 19.30 4.48
N ALA A 155 -7.31 17.97 4.56
CA ALA A 155 -8.44 17.05 4.68
C ALA A 155 -9.23 17.27 5.98
N CYS A 156 -8.56 17.58 7.09
CA CYS A 156 -9.22 17.92 8.36
C CYS A 156 -10.08 19.19 8.23
N VAL A 157 -9.55 20.23 7.59
CA VAL A 157 -10.28 21.48 7.38
C VAL A 157 -11.49 21.25 6.48
N THR A 158 -11.32 20.57 5.34
CA THR A 158 -12.42 20.26 4.40
C THR A 158 -13.52 19.45 5.10
N VAL A 159 -13.17 18.34 5.76
CA VAL A 159 -14.15 17.49 6.45
C VAL A 159 -14.89 18.26 7.54
N SER A 160 -14.20 19.13 8.28
CA SER A 160 -14.83 19.91 9.36
C SER A 160 -15.75 21.02 8.84
N ALA A 161 -15.42 21.61 7.69
CA ALA A 161 -16.23 22.64 7.06
C ALA A 161 -17.47 22.06 6.36
N ASP A 162 -17.31 20.91 5.70
CA ASP A 162 -18.31 20.42 4.75
C ASP A 162 -19.25 19.34 5.30
N LEU A 163 -18.87 18.65 6.38
CA LEU A 163 -19.58 17.48 6.89
C LEU A 163 -20.03 17.70 8.35
N PRO A 164 -21.24 17.23 8.71
CA PRO A 164 -21.76 17.34 10.08
C PRO A 164 -20.87 16.60 11.08
N ASP A 165 -20.75 17.14 12.30
CA ASP A 165 -19.89 16.63 13.38
C ASP A 165 -18.46 16.30 12.89
N ALA A 166 -17.91 17.08 11.96
CA ALA A 166 -16.60 16.86 11.35
C ALA A 166 -16.39 15.42 10.83
N GLY A 167 -17.46 14.82 10.31
CA GLY A 167 -17.49 13.49 9.71
C GLY A 167 -17.39 12.30 10.70
N LYS A 168 -17.45 12.55 12.01
CA LYS A 168 -17.17 11.52 13.03
C LYS A 168 -18.20 10.37 13.07
N GLN A 169 -19.45 10.64 12.68
CA GLN A 169 -20.54 9.65 12.69
C GLN A 169 -20.76 8.96 11.33
N LEU A 170 -19.96 9.29 10.31
CA LEU A 170 -20.23 8.82 8.94
C LEU A 170 -20.15 7.31 8.80
N ARG A 171 -19.31 6.62 9.59
CA ARG A 171 -19.26 5.15 9.58
C ARG A 171 -20.61 4.53 9.95
N GLN A 172 -21.36 5.17 10.86
CA GLN A 172 -22.66 4.71 11.33
C GLN A 172 -23.78 5.19 10.41
N THR A 173 -23.73 6.44 9.96
CA THR A 173 -24.84 7.05 9.19
C THR A 173 -24.81 6.72 7.70
N ASN A 174 -23.64 6.48 7.13
CA ASN A 174 -23.49 6.26 5.70
C ASN A 174 -23.36 4.76 5.39
N GLN A 175 -24.46 4.15 4.95
CA GLN A 175 -24.52 2.72 4.64
C GLN A 175 -24.79 2.42 3.16
N THR A 176 -25.12 3.43 2.35
CA THR A 176 -25.53 3.22 0.96
C THR A 176 -24.29 2.96 0.08
N PRO A 177 -24.19 1.85 -0.66
CA PRO A 177 -23.09 1.65 -1.60
C PRO A 177 -23.17 2.62 -2.79
N LEU A 178 -22.05 2.82 -3.47
CA LEU A 178 -22.04 3.43 -4.80
C LEU A 178 -22.70 2.47 -5.79
N THR A 179 -23.49 3.02 -6.70
CA THR A 179 -24.01 2.30 -7.85
C THR A 179 -22.89 2.03 -8.86
N PRO A 180 -23.02 1.05 -9.77
CA PRO A 180 -22.02 0.80 -10.80
C PRO A 180 -21.63 2.05 -11.62
N ALA A 181 -22.61 2.91 -11.94
CA ALA A 181 -22.35 4.16 -12.65
C ALA A 181 -21.54 5.15 -11.81
N GLU A 182 -21.83 5.29 -10.51
CA GLU A 182 -21.05 6.15 -9.61
C GLU A 182 -19.62 5.64 -9.41
N VAL A 183 -19.43 4.31 -9.34
CA VAL A 183 -18.11 3.67 -9.29
C VAL A 183 -17.29 4.05 -10.52
N GLU A 184 -17.85 3.85 -11.72
CA GLU A 184 -17.18 4.16 -12.98
C GLU A 184 -16.88 5.65 -13.14
N GLU A 185 -17.84 6.53 -12.80
CA GLU A 185 -17.66 7.98 -12.86
C GLU A 185 -16.54 8.44 -11.92
N MET A 186 -16.51 7.95 -10.68
CA MET A 186 -15.49 8.31 -9.71
C MET A 186 -14.10 7.84 -10.14
N ILE A 187 -13.97 6.62 -10.68
CA ILE A 187 -12.71 6.12 -11.25
C ILE A 187 -12.25 7.02 -12.40
N GLN A 188 -13.16 7.37 -13.32
CA GLN A 188 -12.84 8.25 -14.44
C GLN A 188 -12.34 9.63 -13.97
N ARG A 189 -13.00 10.22 -12.96
CA ARG A 189 -12.62 11.53 -12.41
C ARG A 189 -11.30 11.47 -11.66
N LEU A 190 -11.03 10.41 -10.89
CA LEU A 190 -9.73 10.19 -10.26
C LEU A 190 -8.59 10.19 -11.29
N MET A 191 -8.83 9.72 -12.51
CA MET A 191 -7.81 9.69 -13.56
C MET A 191 -7.68 10.99 -14.35
N THR A 192 -8.76 11.78 -14.47
CA THR A 192 -8.83 12.88 -15.46
C THR A 192 -9.04 14.26 -14.86
N ALA A 193 -9.63 14.37 -13.67
CA ALA A 193 -9.97 15.65 -13.04
C ALA A 193 -8.80 16.24 -12.25
N ASP A 194 -8.98 17.46 -11.74
CA ASP A 194 -8.10 18.07 -10.74
C ASP A 194 -8.48 17.67 -9.31
N GLY A 195 -7.52 17.86 -8.40
CA GLY A 195 -7.68 17.52 -6.98
C GLY A 195 -8.93 18.13 -6.35
N PRO A 196 -9.20 19.44 -6.52
CA PRO A 196 -10.42 20.06 -6.00
C PRO A 196 -11.72 19.42 -6.50
N THR A 197 -11.79 19.06 -7.80
CA THR A 197 -12.96 18.38 -8.35
C THR A 197 -13.15 17.00 -7.75
N VAL A 198 -12.07 16.22 -7.59
CA VAL A 198 -12.11 14.90 -6.94
C VAL A 198 -12.61 15.01 -5.50
N TRP A 199 -12.09 15.98 -4.74
CA TRP A 199 -12.50 16.20 -3.35
C TRP A 199 -13.96 16.63 -3.24
N SER A 200 -14.42 17.52 -4.13
CA SER A 200 -15.81 17.95 -4.20
C SER A 200 -16.77 16.76 -4.46
N GLN A 201 -16.41 15.87 -5.39
CA GLN A 201 -17.17 14.65 -5.66
C GLN A 201 -17.21 13.73 -4.43
N LEU A 202 -16.07 13.48 -3.78
CA LEU A 202 -16.00 12.67 -2.58
C LEU A 202 -16.88 13.25 -1.46
N THR A 203 -16.78 14.56 -1.20
CA THR A 203 -17.65 15.27 -0.24
C THR A 203 -19.12 15.11 -0.59
N THR A 204 -19.47 15.19 -1.88
CA THR A 204 -20.85 15.03 -2.36
C THR A 204 -21.38 13.63 -2.08
N HIS A 205 -20.60 12.58 -2.36
CA HIS A 205 -20.97 11.22 -2.02
C HIS A 205 -21.15 11.03 -0.51
N LEU A 206 -20.25 11.58 0.31
CA LEU A 206 -20.36 11.51 1.77
C LEU A 206 -21.61 12.22 2.30
N ARG A 207 -21.96 13.39 1.76
CA ARG A 207 -23.21 14.10 2.10
C ARG A 207 -24.45 13.31 1.72
N ASN A 208 -24.40 12.57 0.61
CA ASN A 208 -25.49 11.75 0.10
C ASN A 208 -25.59 10.38 0.79
N GLY A 209 -24.88 10.16 1.91
CA GLY A 209 -24.98 8.92 2.69
C GLY A 209 -24.23 7.74 2.10
N LYS A 210 -23.31 7.97 1.15
CA LYS A 210 -22.50 6.89 0.56
C LYS A 210 -21.49 6.34 1.57
N SER A 211 -21.44 5.02 1.67
CA SER A 211 -20.63 4.32 2.66
C SER A 211 -19.15 4.56 2.46
N LEU A 212 -18.42 4.67 3.57
CA LEU A 212 -16.97 4.84 3.56
C LEU A 212 -16.28 3.65 2.90
N THR A 213 -16.78 2.44 3.15
CA THR A 213 -16.27 1.20 2.54
C THR A 213 -16.43 1.20 1.03
N SER A 214 -17.60 1.55 0.50
CA SER A 214 -17.81 1.55 -0.96
C SER A 214 -16.97 2.62 -1.66
N LEU A 215 -16.74 3.77 -1.01
CA LEU A 215 -15.81 4.80 -1.51
C LEU A 215 -14.36 4.30 -1.49
N GLY A 216 -13.91 3.69 -0.40
CA GLY A 216 -12.57 3.10 -0.28
C GLY A 216 -12.33 1.99 -1.31
N ASP A 217 -13.32 1.11 -1.52
CA ASP A 217 -13.28 0.06 -2.54
C ASP A 217 -13.17 0.65 -3.96
N THR A 218 -13.93 1.72 -4.24
CA THR A 218 -13.88 2.41 -5.54
C THR A 218 -12.53 3.07 -5.78
N ILE A 219 -11.96 3.73 -4.76
CA ILE A 219 -10.62 4.33 -4.85
C ILE A 219 -9.55 3.24 -5.02
N GLN A 220 -9.71 2.06 -4.41
CA GLN A 220 -8.80 0.93 -4.62
C GLN A 220 -8.82 0.44 -6.08
N ILE A 221 -10.00 0.37 -6.72
CA ILE A 221 -10.08 0.05 -8.16
C ILE A 221 -9.37 1.14 -8.98
N ALA A 222 -9.56 2.41 -8.64
CA ALA A 222 -8.83 3.50 -9.29
C ALA A 222 -7.30 3.41 -9.08
N ALA A 223 -6.84 2.95 -7.92
CA ALA A 223 -5.42 2.67 -7.70
C ALA A 223 -4.92 1.50 -8.57
N ALA A 224 -5.75 0.48 -8.79
CA ALA A 224 -5.47 -0.61 -9.72
C ALA A 224 -5.34 -0.09 -11.17
N GLU A 225 -6.19 0.86 -11.56
CA GLU A 225 -6.14 1.51 -12.88
C GLU A 225 -4.81 2.22 -13.13
N LEU A 226 -4.12 2.74 -12.11
CA LEU A 226 -2.78 3.31 -12.28
C LEU A 226 -1.79 2.27 -12.81
N ILE A 227 -1.83 1.05 -12.28
CA ILE A 227 -1.00 -0.07 -12.71
C ILE A 227 -1.42 -0.49 -14.12
N LEU A 228 -2.73 -0.66 -14.33
CA LEU A 228 -3.32 -1.12 -15.59
C LEU A 228 -3.04 -0.19 -16.78
N ARG A 229 -2.91 1.10 -16.53
CA ARG A 229 -2.62 2.12 -17.56
C ARG A 229 -1.12 2.39 -17.73
N THR A 230 -0.27 1.83 -16.88
CA THR A 230 1.17 2.02 -16.98
C THR A 230 1.75 1.17 -18.11
N THR A 231 2.56 1.80 -18.96
CA THR A 231 3.31 1.15 -20.06
C THR A 231 4.82 1.37 -19.96
N VAL A 232 5.24 2.33 -19.13
CA VAL A 232 6.66 2.65 -18.93
C VAL A 232 7.14 1.90 -17.69
N PRO A 233 8.11 0.96 -17.80
CA PRO A 233 8.52 0.11 -16.69
C PRO A 233 8.87 0.86 -15.40
N ARG A 234 9.62 1.95 -15.51
CA ARG A 234 10.00 2.77 -14.34
C ARG A 234 8.82 3.46 -13.65
N ASN A 235 7.67 3.62 -14.30
CA ASN A 235 6.51 4.30 -13.74
C ASN A 235 5.60 3.35 -12.92
N PHE A 236 5.81 2.03 -13.01
CA PHE A 236 5.06 1.07 -12.15
C PHE A 236 5.30 1.34 -10.67
N THR A 237 6.47 1.90 -10.31
CA THR A 237 6.72 2.37 -8.94
C THR A 237 5.65 3.37 -8.51
N ASP A 238 5.30 4.33 -9.35
CA ASP A 238 4.35 5.37 -8.95
C ASP A 238 2.93 4.82 -8.84
N GLY A 239 2.56 3.79 -9.63
CA GLY A 239 1.25 3.14 -9.53
C GLY A 239 1.10 2.16 -8.36
N GLN A 240 2.14 1.40 -8.01
CA GLN A 240 2.05 0.39 -6.96
C GLN A 240 1.97 0.98 -5.53
N HIS A 241 2.58 2.15 -5.29
CA HIS A 241 2.56 2.75 -3.95
C HIS A 241 1.17 3.23 -3.51
N PRO A 242 0.41 3.99 -4.34
CA PRO A 242 -0.98 4.30 -4.03
C PRO A 242 -1.82 3.04 -3.83
N PHE A 243 -1.59 1.98 -4.60
CA PHE A 243 -2.33 0.73 -4.45
C PHE A 243 -2.14 0.11 -3.07
N ASP A 244 -0.89 -0.09 -2.63
CA ASP A 244 -0.61 -0.67 -1.32
C ASP A 244 -1.05 0.25 -0.18
N TYR A 245 -0.91 1.56 -0.36
CA TYR A 245 -1.39 2.56 0.61
C TYR A 245 -2.91 2.46 0.78
N CYS A 246 -3.66 2.40 -0.33
CA CYS A 246 -5.11 2.25 -0.31
C CYS A 246 -5.53 0.91 0.31
N ASN A 247 -4.81 -0.18 0.06
CA ASN A 247 -5.07 -1.48 0.69
C ASN A 247 -4.88 -1.39 2.22
N THR A 248 -3.81 -0.74 2.68
CA THR A 248 -3.58 -0.51 4.12
C THR A 248 -4.67 0.38 4.74
N ALA A 249 -5.08 1.42 4.02
CA ALA A 249 -6.16 2.30 4.45
C ALA A 249 -7.49 1.54 4.56
N ASN A 250 -7.83 0.73 3.56
CA ASN A 250 -9.03 -0.10 3.57
C ASN A 250 -8.98 -1.16 4.68
N TYR A 251 -7.83 -1.81 4.90
CA TYR A 251 -7.61 -2.73 6.02
C TYR A 251 -7.92 -2.07 7.36
N TRP A 252 -7.35 -0.88 7.61
CA TRP A 252 -7.60 -0.10 8.81
C TRP A 252 -9.07 0.34 8.92
N MET A 253 -9.67 0.84 7.85
CA MET A 253 -11.08 1.27 7.86
C MET A 253 -12.04 0.11 8.16
N ARG A 254 -11.77 -1.10 7.67
CA ARG A 254 -12.60 -2.28 7.95
C ARG A 254 -12.58 -2.62 9.45
N ARG A 255 -11.41 -2.60 10.08
CA ARG A 255 -11.21 -3.10 11.46
C ARG A 255 -11.38 -2.05 12.56
N THR A 256 -11.01 -0.80 12.30
CA THR A 256 -10.90 0.22 13.35
C THR A 256 -12.09 1.17 13.34
N PRO A 257 -12.92 1.22 14.41
CA PRO A 257 -14.00 2.20 14.53
C PRO A 257 -13.44 3.59 14.91
N SER A 258 -12.83 4.27 13.94
CA SER A 258 -12.23 5.59 14.15
C SER A 258 -13.14 6.72 13.67
N PRO A 259 -13.25 7.83 14.42
CA PRO A 259 -13.96 9.03 13.96
C PRO A 259 -13.23 9.75 12.81
N TYR A 260 -12.01 9.34 12.47
CA TYR A 260 -11.16 9.98 11.46
C TYR A 260 -11.18 9.30 10.09
N GLN A 261 -11.99 8.25 9.89
CA GLN A 261 -12.00 7.47 8.66
C GLN A 261 -12.26 8.29 7.40
N ALA A 262 -13.21 9.24 7.46
CA ALA A 262 -13.54 10.07 6.30
C ALA A 262 -12.31 10.84 5.76
N ARG A 263 -11.42 11.31 6.64
CA ARG A 263 -10.20 12.04 6.25
C ARG A 263 -9.28 11.17 5.40
N VAL A 264 -9.13 9.89 5.76
CA VAL A 264 -8.27 8.93 5.04
C VAL A 264 -8.74 8.75 3.59
N LEU A 265 -10.05 8.80 3.30
CA LEU A 265 -10.54 8.74 1.92
C LEU A 265 -10.03 9.90 1.05
N TYR A 266 -9.88 11.11 1.61
CA TYR A 266 -9.31 12.24 0.88
C TYR A 266 -7.83 12.04 0.57
N LEU A 267 -7.08 11.43 1.51
CA LEU A 267 -5.67 11.11 1.31
C LEU A 267 -5.50 10.04 0.22
N MET A 268 -6.30 8.97 0.26
CA MET A 268 -6.33 7.94 -0.77
C MET A 268 -6.66 8.54 -2.15
N ALA A 269 -7.73 9.32 -2.24
CA ALA A 269 -8.18 9.94 -3.49
C ALA A 269 -7.14 10.92 -4.05
N ASN A 270 -6.52 11.74 -3.19
CA ASN A 270 -5.46 12.66 -3.60
C ASN A 270 -4.25 11.91 -4.16
N PHE A 271 -3.80 10.84 -3.48
CA PHE A 271 -2.62 10.10 -3.91
C PHE A 271 -2.83 9.46 -5.28
N VAL A 272 -3.99 8.83 -5.48
CA VAL A 272 -4.37 8.22 -6.76
C VAL A 272 -4.44 9.28 -7.86
N ASN A 273 -5.12 10.40 -7.61
CA ASN A 273 -5.26 11.48 -8.61
C ASN A 273 -3.93 12.14 -8.96
N ASP A 274 -3.09 12.42 -7.97
CA ASP A 274 -1.79 13.05 -8.17
C ASP A 274 -0.85 12.16 -9.00
N VAL A 275 -0.82 10.85 -8.73
CA VAL A 275 -0.06 9.89 -9.56
C VAL A 275 -0.63 9.80 -10.98
N ALA A 276 -1.96 9.70 -11.13
CA ALA A 276 -2.58 9.65 -12.44
C ALA A 276 -2.20 10.87 -13.30
N ARG A 277 -2.22 12.07 -12.71
CA ARG A 277 -1.83 13.33 -13.36
C ARG A 277 -0.34 13.39 -13.66
N SER A 278 0.51 13.05 -12.69
CA SER A 278 1.97 13.03 -12.85
C SER A 278 2.39 12.16 -14.04
N ASN A 279 1.75 11.00 -14.18
CA ASN A 279 2.07 10.02 -15.22
C ASN A 279 1.17 10.08 -16.46
N LYS A 280 0.25 11.05 -16.51
CA LYS A 280 -0.70 11.27 -17.62
C LYS A 280 -1.52 10.01 -17.97
N LEU A 281 -1.96 9.27 -16.95
CA LEU A 281 -2.66 7.98 -17.06
C LEU A 281 -4.16 8.13 -17.35
N VAL A 282 -4.51 8.92 -18.36
CA VAL A 282 -5.91 9.28 -18.66
C VAL A 282 -6.67 8.23 -19.47
N THR A 283 -5.97 7.43 -20.28
CA THR A 283 -6.59 6.49 -21.24
C THR A 283 -6.42 5.05 -20.77
N SER A 284 -7.51 4.27 -20.77
CA SER A 284 -7.43 2.81 -20.60
C SER A 284 -6.71 2.17 -21.78
N LEU A 285 -5.90 1.15 -21.52
CA LEU A 285 -5.14 0.43 -22.54
C LEU A 285 -5.59 -1.02 -22.72
N ILE A 286 -6.32 -1.57 -21.74
CA ILE A 286 -6.61 -3.00 -21.65
C ILE A 286 -7.39 -3.45 -22.89
N GLU A 287 -8.47 -2.74 -23.23
CA GLU A 287 -9.34 -3.15 -24.34
C GLU A 287 -8.56 -3.17 -25.67
N LYS A 288 -7.66 -2.21 -25.87
CA LYS A 288 -6.82 -2.13 -27.08
C LYS A 288 -5.73 -3.21 -27.09
N GLU A 289 -5.06 -3.44 -25.97
CA GLU A 289 -3.99 -4.45 -25.86
C GLU A 289 -4.55 -5.86 -26.01
N CYS A 290 -5.68 -6.17 -25.36
CA CYS A 290 -6.33 -7.48 -25.44
C CYS A 290 -6.85 -7.80 -26.85
N ALA A 291 -7.31 -6.81 -27.62
CA ALA A 291 -7.83 -7.01 -28.98
C ALA A 291 -6.82 -7.61 -29.97
N GLY A 292 -5.52 -7.56 -29.66
CA GLY A 292 -4.46 -8.16 -30.48
C GLY A 292 -4.28 -9.67 -30.31
N PHE A 293 -5.00 -10.31 -29.39
CA PHE A 293 -4.83 -11.73 -29.04
C PHE A 293 -6.13 -12.51 -29.25
N SER A 294 -6.04 -13.66 -29.91
CA SER A 294 -7.16 -14.61 -30.05
C SER A 294 -6.93 -15.77 -29.10
N LEU A 295 -7.74 -15.83 -28.03
CA LEU A 295 -7.57 -16.77 -26.92
C LEU A 295 -8.85 -17.55 -26.59
N ASP A 296 -9.91 -17.39 -27.39
CA ASP A 296 -11.24 -17.97 -27.11
C ASP A 296 -11.27 -19.50 -27.29
N ASP A 297 -10.29 -20.08 -27.99
CA ASP A 297 -10.14 -21.52 -28.20
C ASP A 297 -9.33 -22.22 -27.10
N ARG A 298 -8.78 -21.46 -26.14
CA ARG A 298 -7.93 -21.98 -25.09
C ARG A 298 -8.75 -22.52 -23.92
N THR A 299 -8.30 -23.66 -23.38
CA THR A 299 -8.85 -24.18 -22.13
C THR A 299 -8.35 -23.34 -20.94
N PRO A 300 -9.09 -23.28 -19.81
CA PRO A 300 -8.63 -22.58 -18.61
C PRO A 300 -7.23 -23.02 -18.15
N GLN A 301 -6.93 -24.31 -18.22
CA GLN A 301 -5.62 -24.83 -17.84
C GLN A 301 -4.50 -24.34 -18.77
N SER A 302 -4.75 -24.31 -20.09
CA SER A 302 -3.80 -23.76 -21.06
C SER A 302 -3.52 -22.28 -20.78
N LEU A 303 -4.56 -21.50 -20.49
CA LEU A 303 -4.43 -20.09 -20.15
C LEU A 303 -3.57 -19.89 -18.89
N LEU A 304 -3.72 -20.71 -17.85
CA LEU A 304 -2.88 -20.60 -16.64
C LEU A 304 -1.41 -20.91 -16.92
N THR A 305 -1.13 -21.93 -17.74
CA THR A 305 0.25 -22.25 -18.16
C THR A 305 0.85 -21.11 -18.96
N GLU A 306 0.15 -20.62 -19.99
CA GLU A 306 0.62 -19.51 -20.82
C GLU A 306 0.76 -18.20 -20.02
N LEU A 307 -0.06 -17.99 -18.98
CA LEU A 307 0.02 -16.82 -18.12
C LEU A 307 1.34 -16.77 -17.34
N ASP A 308 1.75 -17.89 -16.73
CA ASP A 308 3.03 -17.99 -16.02
C ASP A 308 4.21 -17.73 -16.97
N GLU A 309 4.17 -18.32 -18.17
CA GLU A 309 5.17 -18.09 -19.21
C GLU A 309 5.26 -16.62 -19.64
N ALA A 310 4.12 -15.97 -19.89
CA ALA A 310 4.06 -14.57 -20.30
C ALA A 310 4.58 -13.62 -19.21
N ILE A 311 4.23 -13.88 -17.94
CA ILE A 311 4.75 -13.13 -16.79
C ILE A 311 6.27 -13.24 -16.72
N LEU A 312 6.80 -14.47 -16.83
CA LEU A 312 8.25 -14.72 -16.77
C LEU A 312 9.01 -14.20 -17.99
N ALA A 313 8.33 -13.99 -19.11
CA ALA A 313 8.88 -13.36 -20.31
C ALA A 313 8.83 -11.81 -20.27
N TYR A 314 8.23 -11.21 -19.24
CA TYR A 314 7.97 -9.76 -19.16
C TYR A 314 7.12 -9.23 -20.32
N ASP A 315 6.23 -10.07 -20.87
CA ASP A 315 5.32 -9.70 -21.96
C ASP A 315 4.04 -9.12 -21.38
N VAL A 316 4.04 -7.81 -21.13
CA VAL A 316 2.93 -7.09 -20.48
C VAL A 316 1.61 -7.21 -21.27
N PRO A 317 1.56 -6.95 -22.59
CA PRO A 317 0.32 -7.07 -23.35
C PRO A 317 -0.22 -8.50 -23.35
N ARG A 318 0.62 -9.52 -23.61
CA ARG A 318 0.18 -10.91 -23.64
C ARG A 318 -0.29 -11.38 -22.26
N THR A 319 0.44 -11.04 -21.20
CA THR A 319 0.06 -11.34 -19.82
C THR A 319 -1.33 -10.78 -19.50
N THR A 320 -1.56 -9.52 -19.86
CA THR A 320 -2.85 -8.85 -19.60
C THR A 320 -3.99 -9.52 -20.38
N ALA A 321 -3.76 -9.86 -21.65
CA ALA A 321 -4.76 -10.51 -22.50
C ALA A 321 -5.13 -11.94 -22.04
N ILE A 322 -4.14 -12.74 -21.65
CA ILE A 322 -4.36 -14.10 -21.13
C ILE A 322 -5.16 -14.06 -19.83
N ALA A 323 -4.79 -13.15 -18.92
CA ALA A 323 -5.50 -12.99 -17.66
C ALA A 323 -6.94 -12.53 -17.87
N ASP A 324 -7.18 -11.56 -18.76
CA ASP A 324 -8.52 -11.10 -19.12
C ASP A 324 -9.37 -12.24 -19.69
N ALA A 325 -8.83 -13.02 -20.63
CA ALA A 325 -9.50 -14.20 -21.18
C ALA A 325 -9.85 -15.22 -20.10
N TYR A 326 -8.92 -15.52 -19.17
CA TYR A 326 -9.18 -16.44 -18.07
C TYR A 326 -10.32 -15.94 -17.16
N LEU A 327 -10.28 -14.67 -16.75
CA LEU A 327 -11.30 -14.11 -15.85
C LEU A 327 -12.69 -14.08 -16.51
N ARG A 328 -12.76 -13.73 -17.81
CA ARG A 328 -14.01 -13.74 -18.59
C ARG A 328 -14.57 -15.15 -18.82
N SER A 329 -13.72 -16.18 -18.86
CA SER A 329 -14.16 -17.57 -19.06
C SER A 329 -15.07 -18.11 -17.94
N GLY A 330 -15.07 -17.48 -16.76
CA GLY A 330 -15.82 -17.98 -15.63
C GLY A 330 -15.12 -19.10 -14.84
N ALA A 331 -13.90 -19.49 -15.22
CA ALA A 331 -13.10 -20.52 -14.55
C ALA A 331 -12.76 -20.18 -13.09
N ASP A 332 -12.19 -21.15 -12.36
CA ASP A 332 -11.90 -21.02 -10.93
C ASP A 332 -10.87 -19.91 -10.64
N ARG A 333 -11.26 -18.92 -9.83
CA ARG A 333 -10.37 -17.83 -9.42
C ARG A 333 -9.31 -18.29 -8.43
N LYS A 334 -9.55 -19.36 -7.66
CA LYS A 334 -8.54 -19.90 -6.74
C LYS A 334 -7.37 -20.51 -7.52
N ALA A 335 -7.65 -21.27 -8.58
CA ALA A 335 -6.62 -21.75 -9.49
C ALA A 335 -5.80 -20.60 -10.12
N TYR A 336 -6.45 -19.51 -10.54
CA TYR A 336 -5.77 -18.31 -11.02
C TYR A 336 -4.85 -17.70 -9.94
N GLN A 337 -5.38 -17.44 -8.75
CA GLN A 337 -4.62 -16.85 -7.65
C GLN A 337 -3.44 -17.73 -7.25
N ALA A 338 -3.59 -19.06 -7.23
CA ALA A 338 -2.50 -19.99 -6.95
C ALA A 338 -1.38 -19.91 -8.00
N THR A 339 -1.72 -19.92 -9.30
CA THR A 339 -0.74 -19.76 -10.38
C THR A 339 0.00 -18.43 -10.27
N VAL A 340 -0.72 -17.32 -10.06
CA VAL A 340 -0.14 -15.99 -9.94
C VAL A 340 0.71 -15.84 -8.68
N ALA A 341 0.30 -16.44 -7.55
CA ALA A 341 1.09 -16.45 -6.32
C ALA A 341 2.45 -17.13 -6.55
N ILE A 342 2.44 -18.30 -7.19
CA ILE A 342 3.66 -19.03 -7.53
C ILE A 342 4.54 -18.19 -8.44
N ALA A 343 3.98 -17.55 -9.48
CA ALA A 343 4.72 -16.67 -10.37
C ALA A 343 5.37 -15.50 -9.63
N ALA A 344 4.66 -14.85 -8.70
CA ALA A 344 5.19 -13.77 -7.88
C ALA A 344 6.38 -14.21 -7.01
N CYS A 345 6.36 -15.43 -6.48
CA CYS A 345 7.46 -16.00 -5.69
C CYS A 345 8.72 -16.32 -6.51
N LYS A 346 8.63 -16.43 -7.84
CA LYS A 346 9.80 -16.65 -8.72
C LYS A 346 10.70 -15.42 -8.83
N PHE A 347 10.16 -14.23 -8.57
CA PHE A 347 10.91 -12.97 -8.58
C PHE A 347 11.45 -12.65 -7.18
N GLN A 348 12.65 -13.12 -6.91
CA GLN A 348 13.29 -12.98 -5.60
C GLN A 348 13.96 -11.61 -5.45
N ASP A 349 14.33 -11.26 -4.22
CA ASP A 349 15.04 -10.04 -3.81
C ASP A 349 14.36 -8.69 -4.05
N ASP A 350 13.17 -8.71 -4.66
CA ASP A 350 12.31 -7.53 -4.76
C ASP A 350 10.92 -7.78 -4.14
N PRO A 351 10.71 -7.34 -2.87
CA PRO A 351 9.47 -7.61 -2.14
C PRO A 351 8.24 -6.95 -2.76
N HIS A 352 8.38 -6.03 -3.72
CA HIS A 352 7.23 -5.39 -4.37
C HIS A 352 6.37 -6.43 -5.10
N ASN A 353 6.98 -7.46 -5.70
CA ASN A 353 6.26 -8.47 -6.47
C ASN A 353 5.33 -9.29 -5.55
N GLN A 354 5.83 -9.81 -4.43
CA GLN A 354 5.00 -10.58 -3.51
C GLN A 354 4.00 -9.69 -2.76
N LYS A 355 4.46 -8.51 -2.29
CA LYS A 355 3.62 -7.57 -1.53
C LYS A 355 2.38 -7.16 -2.32
N ILE A 356 2.55 -6.68 -3.56
CA ILE A 356 1.39 -6.20 -4.32
C ILE A 356 0.45 -7.34 -4.72
N THR A 357 1.01 -8.52 -5.00
CA THR A 357 0.21 -9.72 -5.28
C THR A 357 -0.64 -10.07 -4.07
N HIS A 358 -0.07 -10.03 -2.86
CA HIS A 358 -0.81 -10.21 -1.62
C HIS A 358 -1.90 -9.13 -1.44
N SER A 359 -1.56 -7.85 -1.58
CA SER A 359 -2.51 -6.74 -1.48
C SER A 359 -3.67 -6.86 -2.47
N THR A 360 -3.41 -7.29 -3.71
CA THR A 360 -4.46 -7.47 -4.72
C THR A 360 -5.39 -8.63 -4.40
N PHE A 361 -4.89 -9.72 -3.83
CA PHE A 361 -5.73 -10.84 -3.41
C PHE A 361 -6.58 -10.50 -2.19
N GLU A 362 -6.01 -9.79 -1.23
CA GLU A 362 -6.76 -9.28 -0.07
C GLU A 362 -7.88 -8.34 -0.53
N GLU A 363 -7.57 -7.34 -1.35
CA GLU A 363 -8.60 -6.44 -1.86
C GLU A 363 -9.59 -7.19 -2.75
N TYR A 364 -9.19 -8.19 -3.54
CA TYR A 364 -10.14 -8.99 -4.31
C TYR A 364 -11.18 -9.69 -3.42
N ALA A 365 -10.74 -10.22 -2.28
CA ALA A 365 -11.60 -10.92 -1.34
C ALA A 365 -12.59 -9.98 -0.63
N HIS A 366 -12.22 -8.71 -0.45
CA HIS A 366 -13.00 -7.75 0.34
C HIS A 366 -13.74 -6.68 -0.48
N ASN A 367 -13.29 -6.39 -1.70
CA ASN A 367 -13.83 -5.32 -2.52
C ASN A 367 -15.22 -5.70 -3.06
N SER A 368 -16.18 -4.80 -2.83
CA SER A 368 -17.59 -5.01 -3.13
C SER A 368 -18.04 -4.46 -4.49
N THR A 369 -17.14 -3.81 -5.24
CA THR A 369 -17.48 -3.21 -6.54
C THR A 369 -17.66 -4.26 -7.62
N HIS A 370 -18.43 -3.94 -8.67
CA HIS A 370 -18.58 -4.81 -9.85
C HIS A 370 -17.30 -4.97 -10.66
N LEU A 371 -16.29 -4.14 -10.41
CA LEU A 371 -15.01 -4.13 -11.12
C LEU A 371 -13.88 -4.87 -10.39
N ARG A 372 -14.16 -5.61 -9.31
CA ARG A 372 -13.13 -6.27 -8.49
C ARG A 372 -12.15 -7.17 -9.28
N ASP A 373 -12.57 -7.76 -10.40
CA ASP A 373 -11.69 -8.56 -11.26
C ASP A 373 -10.52 -7.72 -11.84
N ARG A 374 -10.63 -6.39 -11.92
CA ARG A 374 -9.52 -5.47 -12.26
C ARG A 374 -8.35 -5.60 -11.29
N LEU A 375 -8.58 -5.97 -10.02
CA LEU A 375 -7.53 -6.20 -9.03
C LEU A 375 -6.65 -7.40 -9.42
N LEU A 376 -7.26 -8.46 -9.95
CA LEU A 376 -6.58 -9.67 -10.42
C LEU A 376 -5.84 -9.43 -11.75
N LEU A 377 -6.30 -8.49 -12.59
CA LEU A 377 -5.57 -8.03 -13.77
C LEU A 377 -4.35 -7.18 -13.39
N ALA A 378 -4.50 -6.28 -12.39
CA ALA A 378 -3.44 -5.37 -12.00
C ALA A 378 -2.20 -6.12 -11.49
N THR A 379 -2.38 -7.20 -10.72
CA THR A 379 -1.26 -7.96 -10.19
C THR A 379 -0.39 -8.57 -11.29
N VAL A 380 -0.98 -9.26 -12.27
CA VAL A 380 -0.20 -9.92 -13.34
C VAL A 380 0.46 -8.92 -14.26
N ARG A 381 -0.22 -7.79 -14.54
CA ARG A 381 0.37 -6.71 -15.32
C ARG A 381 1.61 -6.14 -14.63
N LEU A 382 1.55 -5.93 -13.31
CA LEU A 382 2.70 -5.47 -12.55
C LEU A 382 3.82 -6.51 -12.54
N LEU A 383 3.49 -7.80 -12.32
CA LEU A 383 4.49 -8.86 -12.36
C LEU A 383 5.23 -8.91 -13.70
N ALA A 384 4.53 -8.71 -14.83
CA ALA A 384 5.16 -8.65 -16.15
C ALA A 384 5.89 -7.32 -16.42
N GLY A 385 5.44 -6.20 -15.85
CA GLY A 385 5.93 -4.86 -16.23
C GLY A 385 6.96 -4.23 -15.30
N TRP A 386 6.99 -4.62 -14.03
CA TRP A 386 7.89 -4.06 -13.01
C TRP A 386 9.34 -4.52 -13.21
N PRO A 387 10.33 -3.60 -13.31
CA PRO A 387 11.75 -3.97 -13.32
C PRO A 387 12.16 -4.72 -12.04
N LYS A 388 12.78 -5.89 -12.18
CA LYS A 388 13.22 -6.73 -11.03
C LYS A 388 14.61 -6.35 -10.52
N MET A 389 14.88 -6.56 -9.23
CA MET A 389 16.15 -6.22 -8.58
C MET A 389 16.62 -7.30 -7.58
N PRO A 390 17.90 -7.75 -7.62
CA PRO A 390 18.80 -7.75 -8.79
C PRO A 390 18.23 -8.69 -9.87
N GLY A 391 18.60 -8.50 -11.13
CA GLY A 391 17.97 -9.20 -12.26
C GLY A 391 18.14 -10.73 -12.32
N GLU A 392 18.71 -11.36 -11.29
CA GLU A 392 19.09 -12.78 -11.28
C GLU A 392 18.13 -13.61 -10.40
N ARG A 393 17.63 -14.73 -10.96
CA ARG A 393 16.65 -15.63 -10.33
C ARG A 393 17.32 -16.72 -9.49
N ASP A 394 18.41 -16.38 -8.81
CA ASP A 394 19.37 -17.36 -8.31
C ASP A 394 18.78 -18.36 -7.31
N CYS A 395 17.93 -17.91 -6.37
CA CYS A 395 17.36 -18.83 -5.39
C CYS A 395 16.24 -19.71 -5.99
N TYR A 396 15.51 -19.25 -7.02
CA TYR A 396 14.46 -20.05 -7.69
C TYR A 396 15.12 -21.07 -8.61
N ALA A 397 16.16 -20.68 -9.35
CA ALA A 397 16.97 -21.60 -10.14
C ALA A 397 17.56 -22.70 -9.23
N ARG A 398 18.08 -22.33 -8.05
CA ARG A 398 18.54 -23.29 -7.03
C ARG A 398 17.42 -24.19 -6.50
N PHE A 399 16.25 -23.65 -6.15
CA PHE A 399 15.11 -24.46 -5.70
C PHE A 399 14.69 -25.50 -6.76
N MET A 400 14.59 -25.09 -8.03
CA MET A 400 14.24 -25.98 -9.13
C MET A 400 15.32 -27.05 -9.36
N SER A 401 16.60 -26.64 -9.38
CA SER A 401 17.74 -27.54 -9.55
C SER A 401 17.84 -28.55 -8.42
N ASP A 402 17.78 -28.09 -7.17
CA ASP A 402 18.24 -28.87 -6.03
C ASP A 402 17.09 -29.63 -5.34
N TRP A 403 15.84 -29.21 -5.52
CA TRP A 403 14.70 -29.72 -4.76
C TRP A 403 13.58 -30.35 -5.60
N ILE A 404 13.31 -29.83 -6.80
CA ILE A 404 12.21 -30.33 -7.66
C ILE A 404 12.72 -31.32 -8.71
N ASN A 405 13.89 -31.06 -9.28
CA ASN A 405 14.49 -31.90 -10.33
C ASN A 405 15.50 -32.94 -9.79
N SER A 406 15.78 -32.91 -8.48
CA SER A 406 16.47 -33.97 -7.73
C SER A 406 15.47 -35.01 -7.24
#